data_AF-A0A161LVY9-F1
#
_entry.id   AF-A0A161LVY9-F1
#
_cell.length_a   1.000
_cell.length_b   1.000
_cell.length_c   1.000
_cell.angle_alpha   90.00
_cell.angle_beta   90.00
_cell.angle_gamma   90.00
#
_symmetry.space_group_name_H-M   'P 1'
#
loop_
_entity.id
_entity.type
_entity.pdbx_description
1 polymer ?
#
loop_
_entity_poly.entity_id
_entity_poly.type
_entity_poly.pdbx_seq_one_letter_code
_entity_poly.pdbx_strand_id
1 'polypeptide(L)'
;MAARVRNALTLLRPLRDADGIEVRPHRTVLHNSIHRVDDDLMVNLQAYGTRASDAPVIYLARTDADDAAVTYLGCFERVRGGAEQPGLQ
;
A
#
# COMPACT_ATOMS: atom_id res chain seq x y z
N MET A 1 16.20 3.10 -1.31
CA MET A 1 14.95 2.63 -0.67
C MET A 1 14.84 3.04 0.80
N ALA A 2 15.85 2.78 1.64
CA ALA A 2 15.81 3.09 3.08
C ALA A 2 15.47 4.56 3.43
N ALA A 3 15.92 5.53 2.63
CA ALA A 3 15.58 6.95 2.83
C ALA A 3 14.07 7.25 2.64
N ARG A 4 13.42 6.60 1.65
CA ARG A 4 11.97 6.76 1.43
C ARG A 4 11.16 6.13 2.56
N VAL A 5 11.58 4.96 3.03
CA VAL A 5 10.96 4.30 4.19
C VAL A 5 11.08 5.17 5.44
N ARG A 6 12.27 5.70 5.74
CA ARG A 6 12.46 6.62 6.88
C ARG A 6 11.63 7.89 6.78
N ASN A 7 11.51 8.46 5.58
CA ASN A 7 10.66 9.63 5.35
C ASN A 7 9.19 9.31 5.64
N ALA A 8 8.66 8.21 5.08
CA ALA A 8 7.29 7.77 5.34
C ALA A 8 7.03 7.50 6.84
N LEU A 9 7.96 6.82 7.54
CA LEU A 9 7.85 6.59 8.98
C LEU A 9 7.87 7.89 9.80
N THR A 10 8.61 8.91 9.34
CA THR A 10 8.63 10.23 9.98
C THR A 10 7.27 10.93 9.83
N LEU A 11 6.68 10.87 8.63
CA LEU A 11 5.36 11.45 8.35
C LEU A 11 4.24 10.73 9.12
N LEU A 12 4.35 9.42 9.27
CA LEU A 12 3.38 8.59 9.99
C LEU A 12 3.61 8.56 11.51
N ARG A 13 4.67 9.20 12.02
CA ARG A 13 4.99 9.21 13.45
C ARG A 13 3.81 9.61 14.35
N PRO A 14 2.98 10.62 14.03
CA PRO A 14 1.83 10.99 14.86
C PRO A 14 0.75 9.91 14.96
N LEU A 15 0.74 8.95 14.03
CA LEU A 15 -0.26 7.88 13.96
C LEU A 15 0.20 6.58 14.63
N ARG A 16 1.41 6.53 15.20
CA ARG A 16 1.97 5.30 15.80
C ARG A 16 1.17 4.80 16.99
N ASP A 17 0.60 5.71 17.76
CA ASP A 17 -0.13 5.41 18.99
C ASP A 17 -1.66 5.60 18.81
N ALA A 18 -2.10 5.78 17.55
CA ALA A 18 -3.51 5.93 17.24
C ALA A 18 -4.18 4.55 17.15
N ASP A 19 -5.31 4.39 17.83
CA ASP A 19 -6.07 3.15 17.83
C ASP A 19 -6.53 2.78 16.41
N GLY A 20 -6.38 1.50 16.07
CA GLY A 20 -6.77 0.96 14.76
C GLY A 20 -5.80 1.24 13.61
N ILE A 21 -4.64 1.86 13.87
CA ILE A 21 -3.61 2.10 12.85
C ILE A 21 -2.43 1.15 13.05
N GLU A 22 -2.05 0.45 11.97
CA GLU A 22 -0.84 -0.36 11.92
C GLU A 22 0.10 0.14 10.81
N VAL A 23 1.37 0.34 11.17
CA VAL A 23 2.43 0.68 10.20
C VAL A 23 3.45 -0.44 10.17
N ARG A 24 3.58 -1.11 9.01
CA ARG A 24 4.47 -2.25 8.81
C ARG A 24 5.41 -2.00 7.62
N PRO A 25 6.74 -1.89 7.83
CA PRO A 25 7.67 -1.81 6.72
C PRO A 25 7.82 -3.17 6.02
N HIS A 26 8.00 -3.15 4.71
CA HIS A 26 8.26 -4.34 3.90
C HIS A 26 9.46 -4.08 2.96
N ARG A 27 10.06 -5.16 2.45
CA ARG A 27 11.24 -5.08 1.56
C ARG A 27 10.92 -5.28 0.07
N THR A 28 9.70 -5.71 -0.24
CA THR A 28 9.22 -5.92 -1.61
C THR A 28 9.28 -4.63 -2.43
N VAL A 29 9.86 -4.70 -3.62
CA VAL A 29 9.83 -3.58 -4.58
C VAL A 29 8.48 -3.61 -5.28
N LEU A 30 7.69 -2.55 -5.11
CA LEU A 30 6.38 -2.39 -5.72
C LEU A 30 6.43 -1.29 -6.79
N HIS A 31 5.68 -1.51 -7.88
CA HIS A 31 5.50 -0.57 -8.98
C HIS A 31 4.19 0.21 -8.85
N ASN A 32 3.51 0.08 -7.70
CA ASN A 32 2.26 0.74 -7.40
C ASN A 32 2.10 0.98 -5.90
N SER A 33 1.16 1.86 -5.54
CA SER A 33 0.53 1.88 -4.23
C SER A 33 -0.93 1.47 -4.35
N ILE A 34 -1.42 0.75 -3.34
CA ILE A 34 -2.80 0.28 -3.29
C ILE A 34 -3.43 0.86 -2.03
N HIS A 35 -4.59 1.47 -2.21
CA HIS A 35 -5.47 1.89 -1.14
C HIS A 35 -6.75 1.08 -1.24
N ARG A 36 -7.18 0.47 -0.14
CA ARG A 36 -8.42 -0.30 -0.06
C ARG A 36 -9.40 0.44 0.82
N VAL A 37 -10.65 0.52 0.37
CA VAL A 37 -11.79 0.94 1.18
C VAL A 37 -12.89 -0.08 0.95
N ASP A 38 -13.31 -0.77 2.02
CA ASP A 38 -14.28 -1.85 1.97
C ASP A 38 -13.91 -2.93 0.94
N ASP A 39 -14.62 -2.92 -0.19
CA ASP A 39 -14.48 -3.86 -1.28
C ASP A 39 -13.79 -3.29 -2.51
N ASP A 40 -13.47 -1.99 -2.51
CA ASP A 40 -12.91 -1.29 -3.64
C ASP A 40 -11.42 -1.00 -3.47
N LEU A 41 -10.72 -0.95 -4.60
CA LEU A 41 -9.31 -0.60 -4.66
C LEU A 41 -9.07 0.65 -5.48
N MET A 42 -8.20 1.52 -4.96
CA MET A 42 -7.57 2.60 -5.70
C MET A 42 -6.09 2.24 -5.88
N VAL A 43 -5.70 2.04 -7.14
CA VAL A 43 -4.34 1.63 -7.52
C VAL A 43 -3.65 2.80 -8.21
N ASN A 44 -2.62 3.35 -7.57
CA ASN A 44 -1.73 4.33 -8.19
C ASN A 44 -0.54 3.59 -8.81
N LEU A 45 -0.54 3.49 -10.15
CA LEU A 45 0.52 2.82 -10.90
C LEU A 45 1.66 3.80 -11.21
N GLN A 46 2.90 3.30 -11.16
CA GLN A 46 4.04 4.07 -11.62
C GLN A 46 3.93 4.32 -13.15
N ALA A 47 3.70 5.57 -13.53
CA ALA A 47 3.76 6.02 -14.92
C ALA A 47 5.16 6.59 -15.25
N TYR A 48 5.74 6.15 -16.36
CA TYR A 48 7.06 6.59 -16.80
C TYR A 48 7.07 8.11 -17.05
N GLY A 49 8.07 8.81 -16.51
CA GLY A 49 8.20 10.26 -16.64
C GLY A 49 7.25 11.06 -15.73
N THR A 50 6.37 10.41 -14.98
CA THR A 50 5.37 11.06 -14.13
C THR A 50 5.72 10.91 -12.66
N ARG A 51 5.56 11.99 -11.89
CA ARG A 51 5.72 11.94 -10.42
C ARG A 51 4.55 11.14 -9.83
N ALA A 52 4.80 10.39 -8.75
CA ALA A 52 3.76 9.58 -8.11
C ALA A 52 2.54 10.39 -7.64
N SER A 53 2.73 11.67 -7.27
CA SER A 53 1.65 12.59 -6.90
C SER A 53 0.75 12.99 -8.08
N ASP A 54 1.26 12.90 -9.30
CA ASP A 54 0.60 13.36 -10.52
C ASP A 54 0.16 12.17 -11.39
N ALA A 55 0.50 10.94 -10.98
CA ALA A 55 0.14 9.73 -11.69
C ALA A 55 -1.37 9.46 -11.55
N PRO A 56 -2.03 8.97 -12.61
CA PRO A 56 -3.45 8.64 -12.53
C PRO A 56 -3.68 7.49 -11.54
N VAL A 57 -4.77 7.60 -10.80
CA VAL A 57 -5.27 6.53 -9.93
C VAL A 57 -6.34 5.76 -10.68
N ILE A 58 -6.19 4.44 -10.74
CA ILE A 58 -7.18 3.54 -11.32
C ILE A 58 -8.06 3.03 -10.18
N TYR A 59 -9.37 3.23 -10.32
CA TYR A 59 -10.37 2.65 -9.42
C TYR A 59 -10.81 1.28 -9.95
N LEU A 60 -10.74 0.27 -9.10
CA LEU A 60 -11.21 -1.08 -9.37
C LEU A 60 -12.32 -1.39 -8.36
N ALA A 61 -13.55 -1.44 -8.85
CA ALA A 61 -14.67 -1.97 -8.09
C ALA A 61 -14.56 -3.50 -8.05
N ARG A 62 -14.80 -4.10 -6.89
CA ARG A 62 -14.96 -5.55 -6.84
C ARG A 62 -16.39 -5.91 -7.25
N THR A 63 -16.54 -6.48 -8.43
CA THR A 63 -17.84 -6.89 -8.98
C THR A 63 -18.04 -8.39 -8.93
N ASP A 64 -16.96 -9.17 -9.09
CA ASP A 64 -17.01 -10.63 -9.20
C ASP A 64 -15.78 -11.30 -8.56
N ALA A 65 -15.84 -12.62 -8.35
CA ALA A 65 -14.80 -13.37 -7.65
C ALA A 65 -13.45 -13.46 -8.41
N ASP A 66 -13.44 -13.22 -9.72
CA ASP A 66 -12.25 -13.34 -10.60
C ASP A 66 -11.85 -12.01 -11.27
N ASP A 67 -12.22 -10.88 -10.67
CA ASP A 67 -11.88 -9.57 -11.22
C ASP A 67 -10.45 -9.10 -10.88
N ALA A 68 -10.05 -8.01 -11.52
CA ALA A 68 -8.73 -7.41 -11.31
C ALA A 68 -8.54 -6.97 -9.84
N ALA A 69 -9.60 -6.57 -9.14
CA ALA A 69 -9.51 -6.14 -7.75
C ALA A 69 -9.08 -7.31 -6.84
N VAL A 70 -9.62 -8.51 -7.07
CA VAL A 70 -9.21 -9.72 -6.34
C VAL A 70 -7.72 -10.02 -6.53
N THR A 71 -7.22 -9.89 -7.77
CA THR A 71 -5.80 -10.12 -8.08
C THR A 71 -4.89 -9.14 -7.32
N TYR A 72 -5.19 -7.84 -7.37
CA TYR A 72 -4.40 -6.82 -6.69
C TYR A 72 -4.52 -6.89 -5.16
N LEU A 73 -5.70 -7.25 -4.63
CA LEU A 73 -5.88 -7.48 -3.20
C LEU A 73 -5.06 -8.68 -2.72
N GLY A 74 -5.03 -9.77 -3.48
CA GLY A 74 -4.18 -10.92 -3.17
C GLY A 74 -2.69 -10.56 -3.13
N CYS A 75 -2.22 -9.69 -4.04
CA CYS A 75 -0.87 -9.14 -3.98
C CYS A 75 -0.63 -8.34 -2.70
N PHE A 76 -1.56 -7.45 -2.34
CA PHE A 76 -1.48 -6.65 -1.12
C PHE A 76 -1.38 -7.53 0.13
N GLU A 77 -2.25 -8.53 0.27
CA GLU A 77 -2.26 -9.41 1.45
C GLU A 77 -0.98 -10.24 1.57
N ARG A 78 -0.41 -10.70 0.45
CA ARG A 78 0.91 -11.39 0.45
C ARG A 78 2.02 -10.48 0.95
N VAL A 79 2.04 -9.22 0.53
CA VAL A 79 3.04 -8.24 1.01
C VAL A 79 2.82 -7.92 2.48
N ARG A 80 1.56 -7.70 2.90
CA ARG A 80 1.21 -7.43 4.30
C ARG A 80 1.60 -8.59 5.23
N GLY A 81 1.35 -9.83 4.81
CA GLY A 81 1.70 -11.03 5.57
C GLY A 81 3.21 -11.22 5.76
N GLY A 82 4.03 -10.74 4.82
CA GLY A 82 5.50 -10.76 4.92
C GLY A 82 6.13 -9.48 5.49
N ALA A 83 5.33 -8.47 5.84
CA ALA A 83 5.83 -7.21 6.40
C ALA A 83 6.20 -7.36 7.88
N GLU A 84 7.17 -6.57 8.34
CA GLU A 84 7.62 -6.61 9.74
C GLU A 84 6.47 -6.21 10.68
N GLN A 85 6.26 -6.99 11.74
CA GLN A 85 5.21 -6.70 12.71
C GLN A 85 5.58 -5.50 13.59
N PRO A 86 4.60 -4.67 14.00
CA PRO A 86 4.85 -3.61 14.96
C PRO A 86 5.12 -4.25 16.33
N GLY A 87 6.40 -4.40 16.72
CA GLY A 87 6.76 -4.85 18.07
C GLY A 87 7.86 -5.91 18.21
N LEU A 88 8.69 -6.19 17.20
CA LEU A 88 9.92 -6.98 17.39
C LEU A 88 11.17 -6.10 17.29
N GLN A 89 11.34 -5.21 18.28
CA GLN A 89 12.62 -4.67 18.72
C GLN A 89 12.60 -4.52 20.24
#